data_AF-A0A537X780-F1
#
_entry.id   AF-A0A537X780-F1
#
_cell.length_a   1.000
_cell.length_b   1.000
_cell.length_c   1.000
_cell.angle_alpha   90.00
_cell.angle_beta   90.00
_cell.angle_gamma   90.00
#
_symmetry.space_group_name_H-M   'P 1'
#
loop_
_entity.id
_entity.type
_entity.pdbx_description
1 polymer ?
#
loop_
_entity_poly.entity_id
_entity_poly.type
_entity_poly.pdbx_seq_one_letter_code
_entity_poly.pdbx_strand_id
1 'polypeptide(L)'
;MREQDQSSHRFLEQARDLFGSEQYELAIVAAQIHFELQVRLLMERAATRIGKAWAKRLTKNPRVAMFANDVSTAAAELLLQIDVTQQSLWPAYKLHLSRRNAVVHEGAVMARKEAQESIDTVRRFWAELAKVERPTTLF
;
A
#
# COMPACT_ATOMS: atom_id res chain seq x y z
N MET A 1 2.10 18.50 -9.24
CA MET A 1 2.21 17.02 -9.18
C MET A 1 3.48 16.51 -8.49
N ARG A 2 4.49 17.34 -8.12
CA ARG A 2 5.74 16.87 -7.48
C ARG A 2 5.70 16.76 -5.95
N GLU A 3 4.86 17.53 -5.26
CA GLU A 3 4.83 17.57 -3.78
C GLU A 3 4.15 16.35 -3.14
N GLN A 4 3.09 15.80 -3.76
CA GLN A 4 2.40 14.60 -3.24
C GLN A 4 3.26 13.33 -3.35
N ASP A 5 4.08 13.21 -4.40
CA ASP A 5 5.02 12.10 -4.56
C ASP A 5 6.15 12.19 -3.53
N GLN A 6 6.65 13.40 -3.21
CA GLN A 6 7.63 13.59 -2.13
C GLN A 6 7.05 13.29 -0.74
N SER A 7 5.82 13.75 -0.47
CA SER A 7 5.13 13.49 0.81
C SER A 7 4.86 12.02 1.05
N SER A 8 4.66 11.22 0.01
CA SER A 8 4.35 9.80 0.15
C SER A 8 5.60 8.98 0.41
N HIS A 9 6.76 9.30 -0.20
CA HIS A 9 8.04 8.68 0.14
C HIS A 9 8.47 8.92 1.60
N ARG A 10 8.13 10.09 2.16
CA ARG A 10 8.41 10.45 3.56
C ARG A 10 7.94 9.41 4.57
N PHE A 11 6.83 8.71 4.33
CA PHE A 11 6.31 7.74 5.31
C PHE A 11 7.12 6.44 5.35
N LEU A 12 7.74 6.03 4.24
CA LEU A 12 8.64 4.88 4.25
C LEU A 12 9.98 5.23 4.91
N GLU A 13 10.44 6.48 4.75
CA GLU A 13 11.58 7.02 5.49
C GLU A 13 11.27 7.09 6.98
N GLN A 14 10.11 7.63 7.34
CA GLN A 14 9.63 7.66 8.73
C GLN A 14 9.52 6.25 9.33
N ALA A 15 9.05 5.26 8.58
CA ALA A 15 9.03 3.87 9.03
C ALA A 15 10.45 3.36 9.35
N ARG A 16 11.45 3.74 8.55
CA ARG A 16 12.86 3.39 8.80
C ARG A 16 13.44 4.13 10.00
N ASP A 17 13.09 5.40 10.19
CA ASP A 17 13.55 6.19 11.34
C ASP A 17 12.98 5.63 12.66
N LEU A 18 11.69 5.28 12.66
CA LEU A 18 11.02 4.62 13.79
C LEU A 18 11.66 3.26 14.07
N PHE A 19 11.96 2.48 13.03
CA PHE A 19 12.67 1.22 13.17
C PHE A 19 14.07 1.39 13.77
N GLY A 20 14.82 2.39 13.33
CA GLY A 20 16.15 2.73 13.86
C GLY A 20 16.11 3.21 15.31
N SER A 21 14.98 3.78 15.73
CA SER A 21 14.70 4.19 17.11
C SER A 21 14.04 3.09 17.96
N GLU A 22 14.04 1.86 17.47
CA GLU A 22 13.46 0.67 18.11
C GLU A 22 11.94 0.75 18.39
N GLN A 23 11.23 1.64 17.70
CA GLN A 23 9.77 1.77 17.76
C GLN A 23 9.11 0.89 16.69
N TYR A 24 9.23 -0.43 16.85
CA TYR A 24 8.90 -1.43 15.83
C TYR A 24 7.42 -1.43 15.43
N GLU A 25 6.52 -1.26 16.40
CA GLU A 25 5.07 -1.21 16.20
C GLU A 25 4.68 0.00 15.34
N LEU A 26 5.21 1.17 15.69
CA LEU A 26 4.96 2.40 14.93
C LEU A 26 5.58 2.34 13.54
N ALA A 27 6.73 1.68 13.38
CA ALA A 27 7.35 1.46 12.08
C ALA A 27 6.44 0.65 11.15
N ILE A 28 5.77 -0.39 11.67
CA ILE A 28 4.79 -1.20 10.91
C ILE A 28 3.60 -0.34 10.49
N VAL A 29 3.07 0.49 11.40
CA VAL A 29 1.94 1.39 11.09
C VAL A 29 2.33 2.43 10.04
N ALA A 30 3.51 3.05 10.17
CA ALA A 30 4.01 4.02 9.20
C ALA A 30 4.22 3.40 7.81
N ALA A 31 4.70 2.15 7.74
CA ALA A 31 4.82 1.42 6.48
C ALA A 31 3.43 1.20 5.82
N GLN A 32 2.40 0.84 6.59
CA GLN A 32 1.06 0.71 6.02
C GLN A 32 0.49 2.06 5.55
N ILE A 33 0.72 3.15 6.29
CA ILE A 33 0.30 4.50 5.87
C ILE A 33 0.96 4.88 4.54
N HIS A 34 2.26 4.62 4.39
CA HIS A 34 2.96 4.80 3.12
C HIS A 34 2.25 4.04 2.00
N PHE A 35 1.98 2.75 2.20
CA PHE A 35 1.35 1.89 1.21
C PHE A 35 -0.03 2.41 0.78
N GLU A 36 -0.90 2.73 1.75
CA GLU A 36 -2.26 3.22 1.49
C GLU A 36 -2.26 4.53 0.69
N LEU A 37 -1.33 5.46 1.00
CA LEU A 37 -1.21 6.71 0.25
C LEU A 37 -0.74 6.46 -1.18
N GLN A 38 0.24 5.59 -1.39
CA GLN A 38 0.76 5.26 -2.71
C GLN A 38 -0.29 4.56 -3.59
N VAL A 39 -0.99 3.56 -3.05
CA VAL A 39 -2.07 2.87 -3.75
C VAL A 39 -3.21 3.83 -4.09
N ARG A 40 -3.55 4.74 -3.16
CA ARG A 40 -4.57 5.77 -3.42
C ARG A 40 -4.18 6.65 -4.60
N LEU A 41 -2.96 7.17 -4.63
CA LEU A 41 -2.47 7.99 -5.73
C LEU A 41 -2.49 7.22 -7.05
N LEU A 42 -2.04 5.97 -7.05
CA LEU A 42 -2.07 5.09 -8.22
C LEU A 42 -3.49 4.89 -8.75
N MET A 43 -4.45 4.61 -7.87
CA MET A 43 -5.85 4.44 -8.22
C MET A 43 -6.51 5.74 -8.70
N GLU A 44 -6.18 6.88 -8.10
CA GLU A 44 -6.66 8.21 -8.54
C GLU A 44 -6.16 8.55 -9.95
N ARG A 45 -4.91 8.24 -10.27
CA ARG A 45 -4.35 8.39 -11.62
C ARG A 45 -5.04 7.45 -12.62
N ALA A 46 -5.25 6.19 -12.25
CA ALA A 46 -5.95 5.23 -13.09
C ALA A 46 -7.41 5.65 -13.35
N ALA A 47 -8.13 6.10 -12.31
CA ALA A 47 -9.48 6.62 -12.44
C ALA A 47 -9.55 7.87 -13.33
N THR A 48 -8.54 8.74 -13.27
CA THR A 48 -8.42 9.90 -14.15
C THR A 48 -8.25 9.48 -15.59
N ARG A 49 -7.42 8.47 -15.88
CA ARG A 49 -7.21 7.90 -17.22
C ARG A 49 -8.48 7.25 -17.78
N ILE A 50 -9.22 6.51 -16.96
CA ILE A 50 -10.51 5.89 -17.34
C ILE A 50 -11.55 6.97 -17.71
N GLY A 51 -11.52 8.14 -17.06
CA GLY A 51 -12.35 9.29 -17.40
C GLY A 51 -13.84 9.15 -17.06
N LYS A 52 -14.27 8.03 -16.48
CA LYS A 52 -15.67 7.78 -16.11
C LYS A 52 -16.00 8.28 -14.70
N ALA A 53 -17.23 8.77 -14.50
CA ALA A 53 -17.69 9.30 -13.20
C ALA A 53 -17.70 8.22 -12.10
N TRP A 54 -17.98 6.96 -12.43
CA TRP A 54 -17.93 5.86 -11.45
C TRP A 54 -16.51 5.62 -10.92
N ALA A 55 -15.48 5.71 -11.77
CA ALA A 55 -14.09 5.49 -11.38
C ALA A 55 -13.63 6.57 -10.40
N LYS A 56 -13.96 7.84 -10.67
CA LYS A 56 -13.70 8.96 -9.76
C LYS A 56 -14.48 8.86 -8.44
N ARG A 57 -15.67 8.24 -8.43
CA ARG A 57 -16.43 8.00 -7.18
C ARG A 57 -15.79 6.90 -6.35
N LEU A 58 -15.28 5.85 -7.00
CA LEU A 58 -14.64 4.73 -6.35
C LEU A 58 -13.41 5.17 -5.53
N THR A 59 -12.56 6.04 -6.09
CA THR A 59 -11.35 6.53 -5.42
C THR A 59 -11.62 7.50 -4.26
N LYS A 60 -12.84 8.01 -4.12
CA LYS A 60 -13.24 8.82 -2.94
C LYS A 60 -13.46 7.97 -1.69
N ASN A 61 -13.64 6.65 -1.84
CA ASN A 61 -13.78 5.76 -0.70
C ASN A 61 -12.39 5.46 -0.11
N PRO A 62 -12.08 5.89 1.13
CA PRO A 62 -10.76 5.69 1.72
C PRO A 62 -10.39 4.21 1.91
N ARG A 63 -11.38 3.31 1.99
CA ARG A 63 -11.15 1.87 2.17
C ARG A 63 -10.57 1.19 0.93
N VAL A 64 -10.68 1.81 -0.24
CA VAL A 64 -10.28 1.21 -1.52
C VAL A 64 -8.75 1.02 -1.62
N ALA A 65 -7.96 1.86 -0.94
CA ALA A 65 -6.49 1.78 -0.99
C ALA A 65 -5.86 0.83 0.04
N MET A 66 -6.66 0.17 0.88
CA MET A 66 -6.14 -0.63 2.00
C MET A 66 -5.79 -2.07 1.64
N PHE A 67 -6.35 -2.62 0.55
CA PHE A 67 -6.27 -4.05 0.19
C PHE A 67 -6.55 -5.00 1.37
N ALA A 68 -7.45 -4.59 2.25
CA ALA A 68 -7.79 -5.31 3.48
C ALA A 68 -9.02 -6.21 3.32
N ASN A 69 -9.83 -6.00 2.28
CA ASN A 69 -11.08 -6.68 2.04
C ASN A 69 -11.40 -6.80 0.54
N ASP A 70 -12.41 -7.58 0.21
CA ASP A 70 -12.84 -7.88 -1.17
C ASP A 70 -13.22 -6.62 -1.95
N VAL A 71 -13.75 -5.59 -1.29
CA VAL A 71 -14.09 -4.32 -1.95
C VAL A 71 -12.83 -3.61 -2.45
N SER A 72 -11.78 -3.57 -1.63
CA SER A 72 -10.51 -2.93 -1.98
C SER A 72 -9.73 -3.71 -3.04
N THR A 73 -9.80 -5.03 -3.05
CA THR A 73 -9.16 -5.86 -4.09
C THR A 73 -9.93 -5.79 -5.41
N ALA A 74 -11.26 -5.85 -5.39
CA ALA A 74 -12.09 -5.66 -6.59
C ALA A 74 -11.91 -4.25 -7.20
N ALA A 75 -11.72 -3.23 -6.36
CA ALA A 75 -11.41 -1.89 -6.86
C ALA A 75 -10.04 -1.82 -7.57
N ALA A 76 -9.05 -2.61 -7.12
CA ALA A 76 -7.77 -2.75 -7.80
C ALA A 76 -7.95 -3.42 -9.17
N GLU A 77 -8.75 -4.48 -9.25
CA GLU A 77 -9.04 -5.17 -10.50
C GLU A 77 -9.72 -4.24 -11.51
N LEU A 78 -10.73 -3.48 -11.06
CA LEU A 78 -11.47 -2.54 -11.92
C LEU A 78 -10.64 -1.35 -12.39
N LEU A 79 -9.79 -0.78 -11.52
CA LEU A 79 -9.05 0.45 -11.83
C LEU A 79 -7.67 0.17 -12.44
N LEU A 80 -6.98 -0.84 -11.94
CA LEU A 80 -5.59 -1.15 -12.28
C LEU A 80 -5.46 -2.35 -13.21
N GLN A 81 -6.55 -3.08 -13.48
CA GLN A 81 -6.56 -4.28 -14.34
C GLN A 81 -5.61 -5.37 -13.83
N ILE A 82 -5.46 -5.48 -12.50
CA ILE A 82 -4.68 -6.52 -11.84
C ILE A 82 -5.52 -7.19 -10.78
N ASP A 83 -5.40 -8.51 -10.68
CA ASP A 83 -5.79 -9.21 -9.47
C ASP A 83 -4.61 -9.17 -8.48
N VAL A 84 -4.77 -8.35 -7.42
CA VAL A 84 -3.76 -8.22 -6.36
C VAL A 84 -3.60 -9.51 -5.55
N THR A 85 -4.60 -10.38 -5.53
CA THR A 85 -4.59 -11.64 -4.77
C THR A 85 -3.76 -12.73 -5.43
N GLN A 86 -3.53 -12.61 -6.75
CA GLN A 86 -2.68 -13.51 -7.52
C GLN A 86 -1.21 -13.06 -7.57
N GLN A 87 -0.87 -11.93 -6.95
CA GLN A 87 0.51 -11.44 -6.92
C GLN A 87 1.37 -12.31 -6.00
N SER A 88 2.62 -12.55 -6.40
CA SER A 88 3.54 -13.42 -5.64
C SER A 88 3.78 -12.96 -4.20
N LEU A 89 3.73 -11.64 -3.96
CA LEU A 89 3.92 -11.03 -2.64
C LEU A 89 2.64 -10.93 -1.81
N TRP A 90 1.48 -11.36 -2.33
CA TRP A 90 0.19 -11.26 -1.63
C TRP A 90 0.19 -11.94 -0.25
N PRO A 91 0.71 -13.18 -0.07
CA PRO A 91 0.74 -13.80 1.26
C PRO A 91 1.56 -13.00 2.27
N ALA A 92 2.70 -12.45 1.84
CA ALA A 92 3.54 -11.61 2.70
C ALA A 92 2.82 -10.31 3.08
N TYR A 93 2.12 -9.68 2.13
CA TYR A 93 1.33 -8.49 2.40
C TYR A 93 0.16 -8.77 3.38
N LYS A 94 -0.52 -9.91 3.25
CA LYS A 94 -1.55 -10.33 4.21
C LYS A 94 -0.99 -10.53 5.61
N LEU A 95 0.22 -11.09 5.74
CA LEU A 95 0.91 -11.20 7.02
C LEU A 95 1.25 -9.82 7.60
N HIS A 96 1.73 -8.90 6.78
CA HIS A 96 1.95 -7.51 7.18
C HIS A 96 0.66 -6.85 7.71
N LEU A 97 -0.47 -6.98 6.99
CA LEU A 97 -1.76 -6.46 7.44
C LEU A 97 -2.19 -7.08 8.78
N SER A 98 -1.97 -8.38 8.98
CA SER A 98 -2.26 -9.04 10.26
C SER A 98 -1.43 -8.44 11.40
N ARG A 99 -0.12 -8.22 11.19
CA ARG A 99 0.76 -7.59 12.19
C ARG A 99 0.32 -6.17 12.52
N ARG A 100 0.00 -5.38 11.49
CA ARG A 100 -0.52 -4.03 11.68
C ARG A 100 -1.82 -4.03 12.50
N ASN A 101 -2.73 -4.97 12.21
CA ASN A 101 -3.99 -5.06 12.94
C ASN A 101 -3.76 -5.45 14.40
N ALA A 102 -2.87 -6.41 14.67
CA ALA A 102 -2.48 -6.77 16.05
C ALA A 102 -1.88 -5.58 16.80
N VAL A 103 -1.02 -4.79 16.16
CA VAL A 103 -0.48 -3.55 16.75
C VAL A 103 -1.60 -2.54 17.07
N VAL A 104 -2.45 -2.22 16.09
CA VAL A 104 -3.43 -1.14 16.21
C VAL A 104 -4.62 -1.50 17.10
N HIS A 105 -5.05 -2.76 17.08
CA HIS A 105 -6.28 -3.19 17.76
C HIS A 105 -6.03 -3.97 19.05
N GLU A 106 -4.88 -4.63 19.17
CA GLU A 106 -4.56 -5.52 20.30
C GLU A 106 -3.39 -4.99 21.13
N GLY A 107 -2.71 -3.92 20.69
CA GLY A 107 -1.53 -3.37 21.36
C GLY A 107 -0.36 -4.36 21.37
N ALA A 108 -0.31 -5.27 20.40
CA ALA A 108 0.71 -6.32 20.34
C ALA A 108 2.12 -5.72 20.18
N VAL A 109 3.06 -6.25 20.97
CA VAL A 109 4.48 -5.93 20.88
C VAL A 109 5.11 -6.72 19.74
N MET A 110 5.95 -6.06 18.94
CA MET A 110 6.51 -6.62 17.71
C MET A 110 8.03 -6.77 17.84
N ALA A 111 8.55 -7.92 17.42
CA ALA A 111 9.99 -8.11 17.35
C ALA A 111 10.60 -7.30 16.21
N ARG A 112 11.87 -6.91 16.38
CA ARG A 112 12.67 -6.25 15.33
C ARG A 112 12.56 -6.94 13.96
N LYS A 113 12.62 -8.27 13.93
CA LYS A 113 12.50 -9.04 12.68
C LYS A 113 11.15 -8.83 11.99
N GLU A 114 10.06 -8.77 12.75
CA GLU A 114 8.70 -8.64 12.21
C GLU A 114 8.44 -7.25 11.63
N ALA A 115 8.99 -6.21 12.27
CA ALA A 115 8.94 -4.86 11.74
C ALA A 115 9.78 -4.71 10.47
N GLN A 116 11.00 -5.29 10.44
CA GLN A 116 11.82 -5.28 9.24
C GLN A 116 11.11 -5.98 8.05
N GLU A 117 10.58 -7.18 8.29
CA GLU A 117 9.83 -7.92 7.27
C GLU A 117 8.60 -7.16 6.78
N SER A 118 7.90 -6.44 7.66
CA SER A 118 6.76 -5.59 7.29
C SER A 118 7.17 -4.44 6.39
N ILE A 119 8.22 -3.70 6.74
CA ILE A 119 8.76 -2.60 5.93
C ILE A 119 9.21 -3.10 4.56
N ASP A 120 9.94 -4.22 4.52
CA ASP A 120 10.41 -4.80 3.27
C ASP A 120 9.27 -5.32 2.40
N THR A 121 8.26 -5.94 3.01
CA THR A 121 7.06 -6.41 2.29
C THR A 121 6.34 -5.25 1.64
N VAL A 122 6.06 -4.17 2.37
CA VAL A 122 5.43 -2.96 1.83
C VAL A 122 6.24 -2.38 0.67
N ARG A 123 7.56 -2.21 0.87
CA ARG A 123 8.45 -1.66 -0.16
C ARG A 123 8.43 -2.50 -1.43
N ARG A 124 8.56 -3.82 -1.30
CA ARG A 124 8.59 -4.74 -2.45
C ARG A 124 7.25 -4.81 -3.14
N PHE A 125 6.16 -4.89 -2.38
CA PHE A 125 4.82 -5.01 -2.96
C PHE A 125 4.40 -3.73 -3.68
N TRP A 126 4.68 -2.57 -3.10
CA TRP A 126 4.51 -1.29 -3.80
C TRP A 126 5.34 -1.23 -5.10
N ALA A 127 6.60 -1.67 -5.07
CA ALA A 127 7.45 -1.69 -6.26
C ALA A 127 6.91 -2.61 -7.37
N GLU A 128 6.18 -3.68 -7.06
CA GLU A 128 5.48 -4.49 -8.06
C GLU A 128 4.26 -3.77 -8.62
N LEU A 129 3.42 -3.18 -7.75
CA LEU A 129 2.23 -2.43 -8.17
C LEU A 129 2.57 -1.21 -9.03
N ALA A 130 3.65 -0.49 -8.71
CA ALA A 130 4.10 0.67 -9.46
C ALA A 130 4.55 0.33 -10.90
N LYS A 131 4.87 -0.94 -11.20
CA LYS A 131 5.17 -1.36 -12.58
C LYS A 131 3.94 -1.31 -13.47
N VAL A 132 2.75 -1.49 -12.90
CA VAL A 132 1.45 -1.44 -13.62
C VAL A 132 1.19 -0.04 -14.19
N GLU A 133 1.80 1.00 -13.62
CA GLU A 133 1.70 2.37 -14.13
C GLU A 133 2.57 2.61 -15.38
N ARG A 134 3.64 1.82 -15.57
CA ARG A 134 4.48 1.95 -16.76
C ARG A 134 3.73 1.30 -17.91
N PRO A 135 3.40 2.03 -18.99
CA PRO A 135 2.83 1.39 -20.16
C PRO A 135 3.81 0.31 -20.60
N THR A 136 3.36 -0.94 -20.63
CA THR A 136 4.04 -1.97 -21.40
C THR A 136 4.01 -1.44 -22.83
N THR A 137 5.09 -0.78 -23.26
CA THR A 137 5.36 -0.51 -24.67
C THR A 137 5.59 -1.88 -25.31
N LEU A 138 4.49 -2.54 -25.67
CA LEU A 138 4.47 -3.61 -26.64
C LEU A 138 4.20 -2.93 -27.99
N PHE A 139 5.30 -2.65 -28.69
CA PHE A 139 5.32 -2.71 -30.14
C PHE A 139 5.46 -4.17 -30.55
#